data_AF-A0A7S1QJX9-F1
#
_entry.id   AF-A0A7S1QJX9-F1
#
_cell.length_a   1.000
_cell.length_b   1.000
_cell.length_c   1.000
_cell.angle_alpha   90.00
_cell.angle_beta   90.00
_cell.angle_gamma   90.00
#
_symmetry.space_group_name_H-M   'P 1'
#
loop_
_entity.id
_entity.type
_entity.pdbx_description
1 polymer ?
#
loop_
_entity_poly.entity_id
_entity_poly.type
_entity_poly.pdbx_seq_one_letter_code
_entity_poly.pdbx_strand_id
1 'polypeptide(L)'
;DEDFVAELWESMLSFGTGLVQGFGSDPSPILGHLDYFLDLSMHTTSALANDEDVLKAAITLLGDMANVMRNGPPQYRGAAKGKLCTPQVQQLVGSAMQWDDEALQESAKWSMRELQHLSNC
;
A
#
# COMPACT_ATOMS: atom_id res chain seq x y z
N ASP A 1 25.25 1.26 -0.13
CA ASP A 1 24.98 -0.14 -0.48
C ASP A 1 23.51 -0.18 -0.84
N GLU A 2 23.18 -0.35 -2.12
CA GLU A 2 21.79 -0.25 -2.60
C GLU A 2 20.93 -1.37 -2.01
N ASP A 3 21.50 -2.58 -1.89
CA ASP A 3 20.86 -3.75 -1.29
C ASP A 3 20.45 -3.49 0.18
N PHE A 4 21.33 -2.92 0.99
CA PHE A 4 21.00 -2.55 2.38
C PHE A 4 19.85 -1.54 2.45
N VAL A 5 19.81 -0.59 1.51
CA VAL A 5 18.74 0.42 1.46
C VAL A 5 17.42 -0.22 1.05
N ALA A 6 17.44 -1.16 0.10
CA ALA A 6 16.27 -1.93 -0.29
C ALA A 6 15.72 -2.77 0.88
N GLU A 7 16.57 -3.55 1.54
CA GLU A 7 16.19 -4.36 2.71
C GLU A 7 15.59 -3.51 3.84
N LEU A 8 16.16 -2.32 4.08
CA LEU A 8 15.64 -1.39 5.07
C LEU A 8 14.24 -0.88 4.67
N TRP A 9 14.05 -0.49 3.42
CA TRP A 9 12.75 -0.02 2.95
C TRP A 9 11.69 -1.11 2.97
N GLU A 10 12.02 -2.31 2.50
CA GLU A 10 11.14 -3.48 2.58
C GLU A 10 10.73 -3.76 4.03
N SER A 11 11.68 -3.73 4.96
CA SER A 11 11.43 -3.91 6.39
C SER A 11 10.50 -2.83 6.97
N MET A 12 10.71 -1.57 6.60
CA MET A 12 9.88 -0.45 7.05
C MET A 12 8.44 -0.54 6.50
N LEU A 13 8.29 -0.91 5.23
CA LEU A 13 6.99 -1.12 4.59
C LEU A 13 6.25 -2.29 5.22
N SER A 14 6.94 -3.41 5.44
CA SER A 14 6.41 -4.60 6.12
C SER A 14 5.98 -4.31 7.56
N PHE A 15 6.76 -3.51 8.30
CA PHE A 15 6.35 -3.00 9.60
C PHE A 15 5.06 -2.16 9.51
N GLY A 16 4.94 -1.31 8.49
CA GLY A 16 3.72 -0.58 8.17
C GLY A 16 2.52 -1.50 7.97
N THR A 17 2.67 -2.58 7.19
CA THR A 17 1.63 -3.59 6.99
C THR A 17 1.21 -4.22 8.33
N GLY A 18 2.18 -4.63 9.16
CA GLY A 18 1.91 -5.20 10.48
C GLY A 18 1.12 -4.24 11.39
N LEU A 19 1.46 -2.95 11.38
CA LEU A 19 0.71 -1.93 12.11
C LEU A 19 -0.71 -1.77 11.56
N VAL A 20 -0.86 -1.54 10.25
CA VAL A 20 -2.16 -1.30 9.61
C VAL A 20 -3.11 -2.47 9.87
N GLN A 21 -2.65 -3.70 9.64
CA GLN A 21 -3.44 -4.90 9.90
C GLN A 21 -3.74 -5.11 11.39
N GLY A 22 -2.78 -4.80 12.28
CA GLY A 22 -2.96 -4.88 13.73
C GLY A 22 -4.09 -4.00 14.27
N PHE A 23 -4.37 -2.88 13.61
CA PHE A 23 -5.49 -1.98 13.92
C PHE A 23 -6.77 -2.30 13.14
N GLY A 24 -6.90 -3.46 12.50
CA GLY A 24 -8.05 -3.80 11.66
C GLY A 24 -9.42 -3.72 12.36
N SER A 25 -9.49 -3.84 13.69
CA SER A 25 -10.73 -3.71 14.48
C SER A 25 -11.08 -2.26 14.85
N ASP A 26 -10.08 -1.38 14.94
CA ASP A 26 -10.23 0.06 15.11
C ASP A 26 -9.15 0.81 14.33
N PRO A 27 -9.45 1.28 13.11
CA PRO A 27 -8.47 1.97 12.28
C PRO A 27 -8.28 3.45 12.66
N SER A 28 -8.88 3.92 13.76
CA SER A 28 -8.70 5.29 14.23
C SER A 28 -7.22 5.71 14.42
N PRO A 29 -6.31 4.85 14.91
CA PRO A 29 -4.89 5.21 15.04
C PRO A 29 -4.20 5.33 13.67
N ILE A 30 -4.59 4.50 12.70
CA ILE A 30 -4.02 4.51 11.35
C ILE A 30 -4.47 5.74 10.55
N LEU A 31 -5.68 6.24 10.78
CA LEU A 31 -6.20 7.39 10.06
C LEU A 31 -5.28 8.62 10.13
N GLY A 32 -4.70 8.89 11.31
CA GLY A 32 -3.75 9.98 11.52
C GLY A 32 -2.40 9.78 10.81
N HIS A 33 -2.08 8.54 10.42
CA HIS A 33 -0.81 8.15 9.81
C HIS A 33 -0.93 7.72 8.35
N LEU A 34 -2.12 7.81 7.75
CA LEU A 34 -2.34 7.32 6.38
C LEU A 34 -1.51 8.09 5.34
N ASP A 35 -1.29 9.40 5.54
CA ASP A 35 -0.39 10.17 4.66
C ASP A 35 1.04 9.69 4.76
N TYR A 36 1.51 9.40 5.98
CA TYR A 36 2.88 8.92 6.19
C TYR A 36 3.12 7.59 5.46
N PHE A 37 2.21 6.62 5.58
CA PHE A 37 2.36 5.33 4.91
C PHE A 37 2.18 5.43 3.40
N LEU A 38 1.30 6.31 2.92
CA LEU A 38 1.18 6.61 1.49
C LEU A 38 2.48 7.21 0.95
N ASP A 39 3.00 8.26 1.60
CA ASP A 39 4.23 8.94 1.21
C ASP A 39 5.42 7.97 1.26
N LEU A 40 5.48 7.10 2.27
CA LEU A 40 6.49 6.04 2.37
C LEU A 40 6.41 5.13 1.14
N SER A 41 5.25 4.53 0.83
CA SER A 41 5.08 3.64 -0.32
C SER A 41 5.42 4.31 -1.66
N MET A 42 5.04 5.57 -1.84
CA MET A 42 5.32 6.31 -3.08
C MET A 42 6.79 6.71 -3.19
N HIS A 43 7.42 7.09 -2.07
CA HIS A 43 8.82 7.50 -2.04
C HIS A 43 9.74 6.31 -2.30
N THR A 44 9.52 5.18 -1.62
CA THR A 44 10.37 3.98 -1.78
C THR A 44 10.32 3.45 -3.20
N THR A 45 9.14 3.42 -3.81
CA THR A 45 8.97 2.97 -5.20
C THR A 45 9.52 3.96 -6.23
N SER A 46 9.60 5.26 -5.91
CA SER A 46 10.32 6.22 -6.74
C SER A 46 11.84 6.09 -6.61
N ALA A 47 12.34 5.76 -5.41
CA ALA A 47 13.77 5.66 -5.11
C ALA A 47 14.38 4.33 -5.59
N LEU A 48 13.61 3.25 -5.52
CA LEU A 48 14.01 1.88 -5.87
C LEU A 48 12.99 1.23 -6.82
N ALA A 49 12.68 1.93 -7.91
CA ALA A 49 11.63 1.54 -8.85
C ALA A 49 11.81 0.14 -9.50
N ASN A 50 13.01 -0.41 -9.45
CA ASN A 50 13.35 -1.71 -10.02
C ASN A 50 13.58 -2.80 -8.95
N ASP A 51 13.33 -2.50 -7.68
CA ASP A 51 13.43 -3.50 -6.62
C ASP A 51 12.07 -4.15 -6.39
N GLU A 52 12.02 -5.46 -6.65
CA GLU A 52 10.78 -6.24 -6.64
C GLU A 52 10.18 -6.36 -5.24
N ASP A 53 11.01 -6.62 -4.24
CA ASP A 53 10.56 -6.83 -2.86
C ASP A 53 10.07 -5.52 -2.24
N VAL A 54 10.78 -4.40 -2.50
CA VAL A 54 10.32 -3.07 -2.10
C VAL A 54 9.00 -2.71 -2.79
N LEU A 55 8.87 -2.98 -4.09
CA LEU A 55 7.63 -2.73 -4.82
C LEU A 55 6.47 -3.56 -4.25
N LYS A 56 6.70 -4.86 -4.01
CA LYS A 56 5.72 -5.78 -3.42
C LYS A 56 5.27 -5.32 -2.03
N ALA A 57 6.20 -4.95 -1.16
CA ALA A 57 5.89 -4.45 0.17
C ALA A 57 5.10 -3.14 0.11
N ALA A 58 5.47 -2.23 -0.80
CA ALA A 58 4.82 -0.93 -0.95
C ALA A 58 3.36 -1.06 -1.43
N ILE A 59 3.10 -1.88 -2.45
CA ILE A 59 1.73 -2.09 -2.96
C ILE A 59 0.87 -2.85 -1.96
N THR A 60 1.45 -3.81 -1.25
CA THR A 60 0.75 -4.57 -0.21
C THR A 60 0.28 -3.64 0.91
N LEU A 61 1.15 -2.74 1.38
CA LEU A 61 0.79 -1.72 2.37
C LEU A 61 -0.37 -0.83 1.88
N LEU A 62 -0.37 -0.42 0.60
CA LEU A 62 -1.47 0.35 0.02
C LEU A 62 -2.79 -0.44 0.00
N GLY A 63 -2.75 -1.73 -0.35
CA GLY A 63 -3.90 -2.62 -0.31
C GLY A 63 -4.41 -2.86 1.12
N ASP A 64 -3.53 -3.03 2.09
CA ASP A 64 -3.87 -3.17 3.51
C ASP A 64 -4.57 -1.93 4.05
N MET A 65 -4.05 -0.74 3.74
CA MET A 65 -4.70 0.51 4.12
C MET A 65 -6.11 0.59 3.53
N ALA A 66 -6.28 0.22 2.26
CA ALA A 66 -7.61 0.21 1.62
C ALA A 66 -8.56 -0.79 2.30
N ASN A 67 -8.09 -2.02 2.55
CA ASN A 67 -8.87 -3.08 3.20
C ASN A 67 -9.30 -2.68 4.62
N VAL A 68 -8.36 -2.21 5.44
CA VAL A 68 -8.60 -1.82 6.83
C VAL A 68 -9.56 -0.62 6.91
N MET A 69 -9.33 0.40 6.08
CA MET A 69 -10.21 1.57 6.04
C MET A 69 -11.61 1.25 5.53
N ARG A 70 -11.74 0.32 4.58
CA ARG A 70 -13.03 -0.20 4.13
C ARG A 70 -13.77 -0.90 5.27
N ASN A 71 -13.09 -1.73 6.04
CA ASN A 71 -13.75 -2.53 7.07
C ASN A 71 -14.06 -1.73 8.35
N GLY A 72 -13.44 -0.55 8.52
CA GLY A 72 -13.73 0.36 9.61
C GLY A 72 -15.07 1.12 9.48
N PRO A 73 -15.36 1.98 10.48
CA PRO A 73 -16.47 2.92 10.45
C PRO A 73 -16.57 3.72 9.14
N PRO A 74 -17.78 3.98 8.60
CA PRO A 74 -17.98 4.57 7.28
C PRO A 74 -17.25 5.90 7.04
N GLN A 75 -17.05 6.71 8.08
CA GLN A 75 -16.35 7.99 7.97
C GLN A 75 -14.88 7.84 7.51
N TYR A 76 -14.24 6.71 7.80
CA TYR A 76 -12.84 6.47 7.44
C TYR A 76 -12.68 6.14 5.96
N ARG A 77 -13.70 5.53 5.34
CA ARG A 77 -13.72 5.25 3.90
C ARG A 77 -13.58 6.53 3.07
N GLY A 78 -14.31 7.58 3.46
CA GLY A 78 -14.27 8.87 2.76
C GLY A 78 -12.89 9.53 2.83
N ALA A 79 -12.28 9.52 4.03
CA ALA A 79 -10.94 10.07 4.23
C ALA A 79 -9.86 9.27 3.47
N ALA A 80 -9.94 7.94 3.51
CA ALA A 80 -9.01 7.06 2.80
C ALA A 80 -9.16 7.17 1.28
N LYS A 81 -10.40 7.28 0.77
CA LYS A 81 -10.68 7.47 -0.66
C LYS A 81 -9.91 8.65 -1.25
N GLY A 82 -9.96 9.81 -0.60
CA GLY A 82 -9.32 11.02 -1.10
C GLY A 82 -7.79 10.90 -1.25
N LYS A 83 -7.18 9.92 -0.59
CA LYS A 83 -5.72 9.73 -0.52
C LYS A 83 -5.26 8.52 -1.34
N LEU A 84 -5.95 7.39 -1.21
CA LEU A 84 -5.56 6.13 -1.84
C LEU A 84 -6.08 5.99 -3.27
N CYS A 85 -7.16 6.68 -3.63
CA CYS A 85 -7.75 6.57 -4.97
C CYS A 85 -7.29 7.69 -5.90
N THR A 86 -5.97 7.83 -5.98
CA THR A 86 -5.32 8.76 -6.89
C THR A 86 -4.80 8.02 -8.12
N PRO A 87 -4.69 8.68 -9.28
CA PRO A 87 -4.10 8.07 -10.49
C PRO A 87 -2.70 7.52 -10.24
N GLN A 88 -1.91 8.17 -9.38
CA GLN A 88 -0.55 7.77 -9.04
C GLN A 88 -0.51 6.42 -8.32
N VAL A 89 -1.39 6.21 -7.33
CA VAL A 89 -1.49 4.92 -6.63
C VAL A 89 -1.96 3.82 -7.58
N GLN A 90 -2.97 4.10 -8.41
CA GLN A 90 -3.45 3.12 -9.40
C GLN A 90 -2.37 2.75 -10.42
N GLN A 91 -1.60 3.74 -10.89
CA GLN A 91 -0.51 3.51 -11.83
C GLN A 91 0.60 2.67 -11.19
N LEU A 92 0.98 2.95 -9.95
CA LEU A 92 1.97 2.18 -9.22
C LEU A 92 1.53 0.70 -9.10
N VAL A 93 0.35 0.45 -8.57
CA VAL A 93 -0.17 -0.93 -8.44
C VAL A 93 -0.37 -1.60 -9.80
N GLY A 94 -0.80 -0.84 -10.82
CA GLY A 94 -0.95 -1.33 -12.19
C GLY A 94 0.37 -1.72 -12.86
N SER A 95 1.45 -0.98 -12.58
CA SER A 95 2.79 -1.30 -13.11
C SER A 95 3.33 -2.62 -12.56
N ALA A 96 3.06 -2.94 -11.29
CA ALA A 96 3.46 -4.20 -10.67
C ALA A 96 2.81 -5.43 -11.34
N MET A 97 1.66 -5.27 -12.03
CA MET A 97 1.03 -6.35 -12.79
C MET A 97 1.78 -6.72 -14.09
N GLN A 98 2.73 -5.88 -14.53
CA GLN A 98 3.51 -6.10 -15.74
C GLN A 98 4.84 -6.82 -15.48
N TRP A 99 5.15 -7.13 -14.22
CA TRP A 99 6.36 -7.84 -13.83
C TRP A 99 6.23 -9.35 -14.06
N ASP A 100 7.35 -10.04 -14.28
CA ASP A 100 7.34 -11.49 -14.51
C ASP A 100 7.11 -12.31 -13.21
N ASP A 101 7.34 -11.72 -12.03
CA ASP A 101 7.14 -12.42 -10.75
C ASP A 101 5.64 -12.62 -10.43
N GLU A 102 5.25 -13.88 -10.26
CA GLU A 102 3.87 -14.27 -10.01
C GLU A 102 3.36 -13.76 -8.65
N ALA A 103 4.21 -13.76 -7.61
CA ALA A 103 3.79 -13.37 -6.27
C ALA A 103 3.57 -11.84 -6.17
N LEU A 104 4.38 -11.05 -6.86
CA LEU A 104 4.21 -9.62 -7.03
C LEU A 104 2.93 -9.33 -7.82
N GLN A 105 2.69 -10.02 -8.93
CA GLN A 105 1.45 -9.87 -9.69
C GLN A 105 0.21 -10.20 -8.85
N GLU A 106 0.25 -11.26 -8.04
CA GLU A 106 -0.85 -11.61 -7.13
C GLU A 106 -1.08 -10.52 -6.09
N SER A 107 0.00 -10.00 -5.50
CA SER A 107 -0.05 -8.89 -4.54
C SER A 107 -0.62 -7.62 -5.18
N ALA A 108 -0.27 -7.34 -6.43
CA ALA A 108 -0.80 -6.23 -7.20
C ALA A 108 -2.29 -6.38 -7.52
N LYS A 109 -2.71 -7.57 -7.98
CA LYS A 109 -4.13 -7.89 -8.25
C LYS A 109 -4.98 -7.76 -6.99
N TRP A 110 -4.48 -8.28 -5.87
CA TRP A 110 -5.14 -8.14 -4.58
C TRP A 110 -5.25 -6.67 -4.16
N SER A 111 -4.14 -5.93 -4.19
CA SER A 111 -4.10 -4.52 -3.76
C SER A 111 -5.02 -3.64 -4.61
N MET A 112 -5.04 -3.87 -5.93
CA MET A 112 -5.97 -3.19 -6.83
C MET A 112 -7.41 -3.48 -6.45
N ARG A 113 -7.78 -4.75 -6.23
CA ARG A 113 -9.13 -5.12 -5.81
C ARG A 113 -9.54 -4.45 -4.50
N GLU A 114 -8.66 -4.36 -3.52
CA GLU A 114 -8.97 -3.70 -2.25
C GLU A 114 -9.19 -2.18 -2.43
N LEU A 115 -8.39 -1.53 -3.28
CA LEU A 115 -8.58 -0.12 -3.68
C LEU A 115 -9.93 0.08 -4.39
N GLN A 116 -10.30 -0.80 -5.32
CA GLN A 116 -11.59 -0.77 -6.01
C GLN A 116 -12.74 -0.93 -5.01
N HIS A 117 -12.65 -1.88 -4.08
CA HIS A 117 -13.67 -2.09 -3.06
C HIS A 117 -13.80 -0.95 -2.04
N LEU A 118 -12.74 -0.17 -1.81
CA LEU A 118 -12.79 0.97 -0.90
C LEU A 118 -13.80 2.01 -1.39
N SER A 119 -13.83 2.31 -2.71
CA SER A 119 -14.74 3.34 -3.22
C SER A 119 -15.02 3.40 -4.72
N ASN A 120 -14.91 2.27 -5.44
CA ASN A 120 -14.96 2.16 -6.90
C ASN A 120 -13.93 3.06 -7.58
N CYS A 121 -12.72 2.99 -7.03
CA CYS A 121 -11.50 3.31 -7.74
C CYS A 121 -11.31 2.20 -8.80
#